data_AF-A0A8S2JRT1-F1
#
_entry.id   AF-A0A8S2JRT1-F1
#
_cell.length_a   1.000
_cell.length_b   1.000
_cell.length_c   1.000
_cell.angle_alpha   90.00
_cell.angle_beta   90.00
_cell.angle_gamma   90.00
#
_symmetry.space_group_name_H-M   'P 1'
#
loop_
_entity.id
_entity.type
_entity.pdbx_description
1 polymer ?
#
loop_
_entity_poly.entity_id
_entity_poly.type
_entity_poly.pdbx_seq_one_letter_code
_entity_poly.pdbx_strand_id
1 'polypeptide(L)'
;RALNLYWLHWKQSYGKRKYTKYYISILTFICIALNSHVLFLNGYRTSSGSIECYATENNPGYIFPQWERVHLVVYNLCPFAIMCICNTYIIVVTVRSSRAQDESLPPTVQRKNLERYRQLTALLVIVTFAFVLLTLPACIYFVFFRHNLEATTERTYRYMIQISLSSVQFTSHGINFFLYCFSAKSFLSELNDMLTECLCCRLVNNDQWSFVGVQTNNDPEHESSLENQRTDHEREMEAKNQKLNNAPQYQTTSGQKSESS
;
A
#
# COMPACT_ATOMS: atom_id res chain seq x y z
N ARG A 1 4.49 -5.03 -4.29
CA ARG A 1 4.07 -6.39 -3.84
C ARG A 1 3.75 -7.31 -5.01
N ALA A 2 2.86 -6.94 -5.93
CA ALA A 2 2.62 -7.70 -7.16
C ALA A 2 3.94 -8.02 -7.91
N LEU A 3 4.83 -7.03 -8.02
CA LEU A 3 6.18 -7.21 -8.60
C LEU A 3 7.07 -8.22 -7.84
N ASN A 4 6.93 -8.35 -6.52
CA ASN A 4 7.69 -9.34 -5.74
C ASN A 4 7.22 -10.78 -6.02
N LEU A 5 5.95 -10.96 -6.44
CA LEU A 5 5.43 -12.26 -6.85
C LEU A 5 5.79 -12.58 -8.30
N TYR A 6 5.90 -11.56 -9.17
CA TYR A 6 6.24 -11.75 -10.59
C TYR A 6 7.73 -12.11 -10.79
N TRP A 7 8.63 -11.50 -10.02
CA TRP A 7 10.07 -11.57 -10.33
C TRP A 7 10.91 -11.66 -9.05
N LEU A 8 11.20 -12.89 -8.60
CA LEU A 8 12.09 -13.13 -7.44
C LEU A 8 13.46 -12.44 -7.62
N HIS A 9 13.97 -12.42 -8.85
CA HIS A 9 15.24 -11.76 -9.20
C HIS A 9 15.18 -10.23 -9.05
N TRP A 10 14.00 -9.62 -9.22
CA TRP A 10 13.80 -8.18 -9.09
C TRP A 10 13.78 -7.73 -7.63
N LYS A 11 13.31 -8.59 -6.70
CA LYS A 11 13.47 -8.39 -5.25
C LYS A 11 14.95 -8.30 -4.86
N GLN A 12 15.80 -9.12 -5.47
CA GLN A 12 17.24 -9.18 -5.20
C GLN A 12 18.01 -7.97 -5.77
N SER A 13 17.62 -7.46 -6.95
CA SER A 13 18.23 -6.25 -7.54
C SER A 13 17.66 -4.94 -7.02
N TYR A 14 16.33 -4.76 -7.04
CA TYR A 14 15.67 -3.46 -6.83
C TYR A 14 14.97 -3.33 -5.47
N GLY A 15 14.77 -4.43 -4.74
CA GLY A 15 14.18 -4.43 -3.40
C GLY A 15 15.12 -3.94 -2.28
N LYS A 16 16.36 -3.54 -2.61
CA LYS A 16 17.30 -3.03 -1.62
C LYS A 16 16.84 -1.67 -1.10
N ARG A 17 16.89 -1.47 0.23
CA ARG A 17 16.59 -0.19 0.92
C ARG A 17 17.25 1.05 0.27
N LYS A 18 18.40 0.86 -0.39
CA LYS A 18 19.11 1.91 -1.13
C LYS A 18 18.26 2.50 -2.27
N TYR A 19 17.56 1.66 -3.06
CA TYR A 19 16.75 2.12 -4.19
C TYR A 19 15.39 2.67 -3.77
N THR A 20 14.83 2.19 -2.65
CA THR A 20 13.56 2.70 -2.11
C THR A 20 13.60 4.22 -1.86
N LYS A 21 14.73 4.74 -1.36
CA LYS A 21 14.92 6.17 -1.13
C LYS A 21 14.85 6.99 -2.41
N TYR A 22 15.43 6.49 -3.51
CA TYR A 22 15.37 7.16 -4.81
C TYR A 22 13.94 7.18 -5.34
N TYR A 23 13.19 6.08 -5.26
CA TYR A 23 11.79 6.06 -5.70
C TYR A 23 10.92 7.02 -4.92
N ILE A 24 11.07 7.07 -3.59
CA ILE A 24 10.34 8.03 -2.74
C ILE A 24 10.73 9.47 -3.12
N SER A 25 12.02 9.75 -3.31
CA SER A 25 12.50 11.08 -3.69
C SER A 25 11.96 11.54 -5.05
N ILE A 26 11.98 10.66 -6.05
CA ILE A 26 11.42 10.94 -7.39
C ILE A 26 9.92 11.21 -7.30
N LEU A 27 9.18 10.37 -6.56
CA LEU A 27 7.74 10.54 -6.38
C LEU A 27 7.42 11.87 -5.69
N THR A 28 8.15 12.21 -4.62
CA THR A 28 8.01 13.49 -3.92
C THR A 28 8.29 14.67 -4.84
N PHE A 29 9.35 14.58 -5.66
CA PHE A 29 9.68 15.63 -6.62
C PHE A 29 8.58 15.83 -7.65
N ILE A 30 8.04 14.75 -8.22
CA ILE A 30 6.90 14.80 -9.15
C ILE A 30 5.68 15.45 -8.49
N CYS A 31 5.37 15.08 -7.23
CA CYS A 31 4.27 15.69 -6.49
C CYS A 31 4.48 17.20 -6.28
N ILE A 32 5.70 17.63 -5.93
CA ILE A 32 6.02 19.06 -5.78
C ILE A 32 5.90 19.78 -7.12
N ALA A 33 6.43 19.20 -8.19
CA ALA A 33 6.36 19.79 -9.53
C ALA A 33 4.90 19.95 -9.99
N LEU A 34 4.05 18.94 -9.79
CA LEU A 34 2.61 19.01 -10.09
C LEU A 34 1.90 20.10 -9.28
N ASN A 35 2.26 20.27 -8.00
CA ASN A 35 1.64 21.27 -7.12
C ASN A 35 2.30 22.65 -7.19
N SER A 36 3.41 22.80 -7.91
CA SER A 36 4.17 24.06 -7.98
C SER A 36 3.32 25.22 -8.49
N HIS A 37 2.44 24.97 -9.46
CA HIS A 37 1.55 25.98 -10.01
C HIS A 37 0.58 26.57 -8.95
N VAL A 38 0.17 25.79 -7.93
CA VAL A 38 -0.66 26.28 -6.83
C VAL A 38 0.10 27.32 -6.00
N LEU A 39 1.40 27.15 -5.80
CA LEU A 39 2.20 28.10 -5.01
C LEU A 39 2.29 29.48 -5.70
N PHE A 40 2.29 29.51 -7.03
CA PHE A 40 2.47 30.74 -7.79
C PHE A 40 1.15 31.38 -8.26
N LEU A 41 0.08 30.60 -8.41
CA LEU A 41 -1.18 31.06 -9.02
C LEU A 41 -2.35 31.15 -8.01
N ASN A 42 -2.11 30.83 -6.74
CA ASN A 42 -3.16 30.85 -5.73
C ASN A 42 -3.38 32.24 -5.12
N GLY A 43 -4.39 32.90 -5.65
CA GLY A 43 -4.99 34.09 -5.08
C GLY A 43 -4.45 35.39 -5.65
N TYR A 44 -5.25 36.44 -5.51
CA TYR A 44 -4.91 37.81 -5.91
C TYR A 44 -5.47 38.81 -4.91
N ARG A 45 -4.93 40.03 -4.95
CA ARG A 45 -5.39 41.12 -4.12
C ARG A 45 -6.47 41.89 -4.86
N THR A 46 -7.67 41.96 -4.29
CA THR A 46 -8.77 42.74 -4.85
C THR A 46 -8.50 44.23 -4.63
N SER A 47 -9.08 45.08 -5.47
CA SER A 47 -9.01 46.55 -5.37
C SER A 47 -9.53 47.10 -4.03
N SER A 48 -10.41 46.36 -3.36
CA SER A 48 -10.94 46.61 -2.01
C SER A 48 -9.94 46.29 -0.88
N GLY A 49 -8.77 45.73 -1.20
CA GLY A 49 -7.76 45.28 -0.23
C GLY A 49 -7.97 43.85 0.31
N SER A 50 -9.09 43.18 -0.02
CA SER A 50 -9.33 41.79 0.36
C SER A 50 -8.51 40.82 -0.51
N ILE A 51 -7.92 39.81 0.13
CA ILE A 51 -7.20 38.73 -0.56
C ILE A 51 -8.23 37.66 -0.89
N GLU A 52 -8.45 37.42 -2.18
CA GLU A 52 -9.26 36.29 -2.63
C GLU A 52 -8.35 35.11 -2.94
N CYS A 53 -8.56 34.02 -2.22
CA CYS A 53 -7.85 32.76 -2.43
C CYS A 53 -8.63 31.87 -3.41
N TYR A 54 -7.94 30.97 -4.13
CA TYR A 54 -8.54 30.04 -5.08
C TYR A 54 -9.29 30.71 -6.25
N ALA A 55 -8.88 31.92 -6.62
CA ALA A 55 -9.38 32.67 -7.77
C ALA A 55 -8.21 33.37 -8.48
N THR A 56 -8.38 33.70 -9.76
CA THR A 56 -7.38 34.38 -10.58
C THR A 56 -8.01 35.61 -11.25
N GLU A 57 -7.33 36.76 -11.18
CA GLU A 57 -7.80 38.06 -11.66
C GLU A 57 -8.15 38.06 -13.16
N ASN A 58 -7.29 37.47 -14.01
CA ASN A 58 -7.44 37.52 -15.47
C ASN A 58 -8.30 36.41 -16.06
N ASN A 59 -8.61 35.34 -15.31
CA ASN A 59 -9.41 34.23 -15.82
C ASN A 59 -9.95 33.32 -14.69
N PRO A 60 -11.09 33.67 -14.06
CA PRO A 60 -11.62 32.95 -12.90
C PRO A 60 -12.02 31.49 -13.19
N GLY A 61 -12.18 31.12 -14.47
CA GLY A 61 -12.64 29.78 -14.88
C GLY A 61 -11.55 28.82 -15.38
N TYR A 62 -10.30 29.25 -15.57
CA TYR A 62 -9.35 28.45 -16.37
C TYR A 62 -8.59 27.39 -15.55
N ILE A 63 -8.10 27.76 -14.36
CA ILE A 63 -7.14 26.92 -13.62
C ILE A 63 -7.82 26.06 -12.56
N PHE A 64 -8.56 26.67 -11.63
CA PHE A 64 -9.12 25.97 -10.47
C PHE A 64 -10.20 24.92 -10.81
N PRO A 65 -11.17 25.18 -11.71
CA PRO A 65 -12.18 24.19 -12.07
C PRO A 65 -11.59 22.97 -12.81
N GLN A 66 -10.56 23.19 -13.63
CA GLN A 66 -9.86 22.10 -14.31
C GLN A 66 -8.96 21.33 -13.36
N TRP A 67 -8.38 22.00 -12.36
CA TRP A 67 -7.54 21.36 -11.35
C TRP A 67 -8.31 20.35 -10.48
N GLU A 68 -9.59 20.59 -10.19
CA GLU A 68 -10.45 19.62 -9.51
C GLU A 68 -10.57 18.29 -10.30
N ARG A 69 -10.57 18.36 -11.63
CA ARG A 69 -10.56 17.17 -12.50
C ARG A 69 -9.22 16.44 -12.47
N VAL A 70 -8.11 17.18 -12.41
CA VAL A 70 -6.77 16.59 -12.24
C VAL A 70 -6.66 15.90 -10.89
N HIS A 71 -7.18 16.50 -9.81
CA HIS A 71 -7.28 15.86 -8.51
C HIS A 71 -8.08 14.55 -8.56
N LEU A 72 -9.20 14.53 -9.27
CA LEU A 72 -10.00 13.33 -9.47
C LEU A 72 -9.22 12.23 -10.21
N VAL A 73 -8.62 12.55 -11.35
CA VAL A 73 -7.98 11.54 -12.20
C VAL A 73 -6.65 11.07 -11.61
N VAL A 74 -5.76 12.01 -11.26
CA VAL A 74 -4.37 11.68 -10.89
C VAL A 74 -4.27 11.20 -9.45
N TYR A 75 -5.02 11.79 -8.52
CA TYR A 75 -4.89 11.48 -7.09
C TYR A 75 -5.91 10.46 -6.58
N ASN A 76 -7.01 10.23 -7.30
CA ASN A 76 -8.01 9.24 -6.91
C ASN A 76 -8.12 8.08 -7.90
N LEU A 77 -8.46 8.34 -9.16
CA LEU A 77 -8.76 7.28 -10.13
C LEU A 77 -7.53 6.46 -10.54
N CYS A 78 -6.40 7.11 -10.81
CA CYS A 78 -5.15 6.46 -11.19
C CYS A 78 -4.62 5.53 -10.07
N PRO A 79 -4.41 6.00 -8.83
CA PRO A 79 -3.96 5.12 -7.76
C PRO A 79 -4.97 4.01 -7.46
N PHE A 80 -6.28 4.27 -7.58
CA PHE A 80 -7.30 3.21 -7.48
C PHE A 80 -7.13 2.14 -8.56
N ALA A 81 -7.06 2.53 -9.83
CA ALA A 81 -6.92 1.58 -10.94
C ALA A 81 -5.65 0.73 -10.78
N ILE A 82 -4.52 1.37 -10.46
CA ILE A 82 -3.24 0.68 -10.20
C ILE A 82 -3.41 -0.31 -9.06
N MET A 83 -3.99 0.11 -7.94
CA MET A 83 -4.16 -0.74 -6.76
C MET A 83 -5.15 -1.88 -7.00
N CYS A 84 -6.25 -1.66 -7.72
CA CYS A 84 -7.21 -2.70 -8.09
C CYS A 84 -6.60 -3.74 -9.01
N ILE A 85 -5.88 -3.32 -10.05
CA ILE A 85 -5.18 -4.24 -10.96
C ILE A 85 -4.15 -5.06 -10.16
N CYS A 86 -3.33 -4.39 -9.35
CA CYS A 86 -2.32 -5.06 -8.53
C CYS A 86 -2.93 -6.05 -7.53
N ASN A 87 -3.98 -5.65 -6.82
CA ASN A 87 -4.62 -6.48 -5.79
C ASN A 87 -5.37 -7.66 -6.41
N THR A 88 -6.09 -7.46 -7.52
CA THR A 88 -6.76 -8.54 -8.26
C THR A 88 -5.74 -9.56 -8.75
N TYR A 89 -4.62 -9.09 -9.32
CA TYR A 89 -3.54 -9.95 -9.77
C TYR A 89 -2.93 -10.77 -8.63
N ILE A 90 -2.63 -10.14 -7.48
CA ILE A 90 -2.11 -10.86 -6.30
C ILE A 90 -3.07 -11.97 -5.90
N ILE A 91 -4.37 -11.69 -5.83
CA ILE A 91 -5.39 -12.71 -5.48
C ILE A 91 -5.37 -13.86 -6.49
N VAL A 92 -5.38 -13.58 -7.79
CA VAL A 92 -5.37 -14.62 -8.85
C VAL A 92 -4.14 -15.51 -8.75
N VAL A 93 -2.95 -14.92 -8.60
CA VAL A 93 -1.69 -15.67 -8.48
C VAL A 93 -1.67 -16.49 -7.19
N THR A 94 -2.08 -15.92 -6.06
CA THR A 94 -2.11 -16.62 -4.79
C THR A 94 -3.10 -17.79 -4.81
N VAL A 95 -4.29 -17.63 -5.38
CA VAL A 95 -5.28 -18.70 -5.52
C VAL A 95 -4.76 -19.81 -6.44
N ARG A 96 -4.16 -19.45 -7.59
CA ARG A 96 -3.57 -20.42 -8.52
C ARG A 96 -2.41 -21.19 -7.88
N SER A 97 -1.53 -20.50 -7.13
CA SER A 97 -0.42 -21.11 -6.42
C SER A 97 -0.87 -22.02 -5.29
N SER A 98 -1.93 -21.65 -4.56
CA SER A 98 -2.48 -22.47 -3.47
C SER A 98 -3.06 -23.78 -4.00
N ARG A 99 -3.71 -23.76 -5.17
CA ARG A 99 -4.25 -24.96 -5.80
C ARG A 99 -3.17 -25.91 -6.33
N ALA A 100 -2.02 -25.38 -6.72
CA ALA A 100 -0.89 -26.18 -7.22
C ALA A 100 0.00 -26.77 -6.10
N GLN A 101 -0.05 -26.19 -4.90
CA GLN A 101 0.79 -26.61 -3.76
C GLN A 101 0.16 -27.69 -2.88
N ASP A 102 -1.13 -27.99 -3.03
CA ASP A 102 -1.82 -29.04 -2.27
C ASP A 102 -1.23 -30.45 -2.51
N GLU A 103 -0.39 -30.64 -3.53
CA GLU A 103 0.18 -31.96 -3.86
C GLU A 103 1.63 -32.22 -3.40
N SER A 104 2.39 -31.24 -2.84
CA SER A 104 3.87 -31.42 -2.79
C SER A 104 4.68 -30.95 -1.57
N LEU A 105 4.12 -30.35 -0.51
CA LEU A 105 4.92 -29.93 0.66
C LEU A 105 4.25 -30.11 2.05
N PRO A 106 5.04 -30.24 3.13
CA PRO A 106 4.53 -30.39 4.50
C PRO A 106 3.68 -29.18 4.94
N PRO A 107 2.46 -29.40 5.46
CA PRO A 107 1.38 -28.41 5.50
C PRO A 107 1.51 -27.32 6.58
N THR A 108 2.45 -27.41 7.52
CA THR A 108 2.43 -26.57 8.74
C THR A 108 3.16 -25.24 8.60
N VAL A 109 4.34 -25.19 7.97
CA VAL A 109 5.17 -23.97 7.87
C VAL A 109 4.74 -23.06 6.71
N GLN A 110 4.33 -23.63 5.57
CA GLN A 110 3.82 -22.86 4.42
C GLN A 110 2.49 -22.18 4.73
N ARG A 111 1.61 -22.84 5.48
CA ARG A 111 0.27 -22.34 5.81
C ARG A 111 0.32 -21.06 6.66
N LYS A 112 1.23 -20.97 7.64
CA LYS A 112 1.43 -19.75 8.45
C LYS A 112 1.91 -18.55 7.62
N ASN A 113 2.85 -18.77 6.70
CA ASN A 113 3.33 -17.71 5.81
C ASN A 113 2.23 -17.26 4.84
N LEU A 114 1.53 -18.21 4.21
CA LEU A 114 0.43 -17.94 3.29
C LEU A 114 -0.71 -17.16 3.98
N GLU A 115 -1.04 -17.52 5.21
CA GLU A 115 -2.04 -16.80 6.01
C GLU A 115 -1.62 -15.35 6.28
N ARG A 116 -0.36 -15.11 6.65
CA ARG A 116 0.17 -13.76 6.81
C ARG A 116 0.11 -12.96 5.51
N TYR A 117 0.45 -13.57 4.36
CA TYR A 117 0.32 -12.94 3.04
C TYR A 117 -1.14 -12.62 2.68
N ARG A 118 -2.07 -13.53 3.00
CA ARG A 118 -3.51 -13.35 2.79
C ARG A 118 -4.05 -12.20 3.63
N GLN A 119 -3.72 -12.13 4.92
CA GLN A 119 -4.11 -11.04 5.81
C GLN A 119 -3.59 -9.68 5.30
N LEU A 120 -2.33 -9.64 4.89
CA LEU A 120 -1.71 -8.43 4.35
C LEU A 120 -2.30 -7.98 3.00
N THR A 121 -2.79 -8.92 2.19
CA THR A 121 -3.48 -8.63 0.93
C THR A 121 -4.92 -8.19 1.19
N ALA A 122 -5.62 -8.84 2.12
CA ALA A 122 -6.95 -8.43 2.56
C ALA A 122 -6.95 -7.00 3.11
N LEU A 123 -5.94 -6.63 3.91
CA LEU A 123 -5.71 -5.26 4.38
C LEU A 123 -5.58 -4.28 3.20
N LEU A 124 -4.72 -4.58 2.22
CA LEU A 124 -4.53 -3.72 1.04
C LEU A 124 -5.84 -3.55 0.26
N VAL A 125 -6.64 -4.61 0.13
CA VAL A 125 -7.94 -4.57 -0.54
C VAL A 125 -8.93 -3.69 0.24
N ILE A 126 -9.07 -3.90 1.55
CA ILE A 126 -9.97 -3.11 2.40
C ILE A 126 -9.58 -1.62 2.34
N VAL A 127 -8.29 -1.29 2.45
CA VAL A 127 -7.80 0.08 2.34
C VAL A 127 -8.16 0.70 0.99
N THR A 128 -8.02 -0.04 -0.11
CA THR A 128 -8.37 0.48 -1.43
C THR A 128 -9.86 0.72 -1.62
N PHE A 129 -10.70 -0.18 -1.11
CA PHE A 129 -12.15 0.00 -1.17
C PHE A 129 -12.62 1.15 -0.28
N ALA A 130 -12.09 1.24 0.94
CA ALA A 130 -12.41 2.33 1.85
C ALA A 130 -12.00 3.69 1.25
N PHE A 131 -10.80 3.78 0.68
CA PHE A 131 -10.36 5.00 0.00
C PHE A 131 -11.36 5.45 -1.07
N VAL A 132 -11.80 4.54 -1.95
CA VAL A 132 -12.76 4.84 -3.01
C VAL A 132 -14.12 5.24 -2.46
N LEU A 133 -14.63 4.50 -1.49
CA LEU A 133 -15.93 4.81 -0.89
C LEU A 133 -15.95 6.20 -0.25
N LEU A 134 -14.83 6.65 0.30
CA LEU A 134 -14.71 7.97 0.91
C LEU A 134 -14.42 9.08 -0.11
N THR A 135 -13.71 8.81 -1.21
CA THR A 135 -13.32 9.87 -2.16
C THR A 135 -14.23 9.98 -3.37
N LEU A 136 -14.84 8.88 -3.83
CA LEU A 136 -15.66 8.83 -5.04
C LEU A 136 -16.92 9.72 -4.96
N PRO A 137 -17.71 9.75 -3.87
CA PRO A 137 -18.90 10.61 -3.79
C PRO A 137 -18.56 12.09 -3.91
N ALA A 138 -17.49 12.53 -3.24
CA ALA A 138 -17.00 13.90 -3.32
C ALA A 138 -16.50 14.23 -4.74
N CYS A 139 -15.71 13.32 -5.30
CA CYS A 139 -15.19 13.41 -6.67
C CYS A 139 -16.31 13.59 -7.72
N ILE A 140 -17.34 12.74 -7.67
CA ILE A 140 -18.49 12.80 -8.59
C ILE A 140 -19.23 14.13 -8.44
N TYR A 141 -19.43 14.59 -7.19
CA TYR A 141 -20.10 15.86 -6.93
C TYR A 141 -19.35 17.06 -7.52
N PHE A 142 -18.04 17.17 -7.24
CA PHE A 142 -17.23 18.30 -7.70
C PHE A 142 -17.14 18.38 -9.23
N VAL A 143 -17.06 17.24 -9.92
CA VAL A 143 -16.90 17.22 -11.38
C VAL A 143 -18.22 17.36 -12.15
N PHE A 144 -19.27 16.64 -11.76
CA PHE A 144 -20.49 16.55 -12.56
C PHE A 144 -21.64 17.40 -12.03
N PHE A 145 -21.79 17.46 -10.72
CA PHE A 145 -22.96 18.06 -10.07
C PHE A 145 -22.75 19.53 -9.73
N ARG A 146 -21.50 19.95 -9.46
CA ARG A 146 -21.18 21.34 -9.10
C ARG A 146 -21.72 22.38 -10.07
N HIS A 147 -21.59 22.14 -11.37
CA HIS A 147 -22.05 23.10 -12.39
C HIS A 147 -23.58 23.09 -12.55
N ASN A 148 -24.20 21.91 -12.45
CA ASN A 148 -25.65 21.78 -12.56
C ASN A 148 -26.38 22.39 -11.34
N LEU A 149 -25.91 22.11 -10.12
CA LEU A 149 -26.49 22.67 -8.89
C LEU A 149 -26.29 24.18 -8.76
N GLU A 150 -25.24 24.74 -9.36
CA GLU A 150 -25.00 26.18 -9.41
C GLU A 150 -26.11 26.94 -10.15
N ALA A 151 -26.75 26.30 -11.14
CA ALA A 151 -27.81 26.92 -11.93
C ALA A 151 -29.21 26.77 -11.33
N THR A 152 -29.45 25.73 -10.50
CA THR A 152 -30.82 25.34 -10.08
C THR A 152 -31.08 25.40 -8.57
N THR A 153 -30.06 25.44 -7.72
CA THR A 153 -30.23 25.20 -6.28
C THR A 153 -29.87 26.42 -5.43
N GLU A 154 -30.62 26.61 -4.34
CA GLU A 154 -30.35 27.62 -3.32
C GLU A 154 -28.92 27.55 -2.78
N ARG A 155 -28.30 28.73 -2.64
CA ARG A 155 -26.87 28.88 -2.32
C ARG A 155 -26.49 28.16 -1.02
N THR A 156 -27.37 28.18 -0.02
CA THR A 156 -27.16 27.54 1.29
C THR A 156 -27.04 26.02 1.18
N TYR A 157 -27.91 25.38 0.41
CA TYR A 157 -27.95 23.91 0.28
C TYR A 157 -26.71 23.39 -0.45
N ARG A 158 -26.24 24.12 -1.46
CA ARG A 158 -24.98 23.82 -2.18
C ARG A 158 -23.77 23.81 -1.24
N TYR A 159 -23.65 24.80 -0.36
CA TYR A 159 -22.53 24.85 0.60
C TYR A 159 -22.61 23.73 1.63
N MET A 160 -23.80 23.37 2.11
CA MET A 160 -23.96 22.24 3.02
C MET A 160 -23.47 20.93 2.39
N ILE A 161 -23.92 20.61 1.17
CA ILE A 161 -23.47 19.39 0.47
C ILE A 161 -21.96 19.43 0.23
N GLN A 162 -21.44 20.57 -0.24
CA GLN A 162 -20.01 20.72 -0.49
C GLN A 162 -19.18 20.49 0.78
N ILE A 163 -19.57 21.09 1.91
CA ILE A 163 -18.89 20.91 3.20
C ILE A 163 -18.96 19.44 3.63
N SER A 164 -20.13 18.82 3.61
CA SER A 164 -20.29 17.41 4.01
C SER A 164 -19.40 16.47 3.18
N LEU A 165 -19.41 16.63 1.85
CA LEU A 165 -18.59 15.78 0.97
C LEU A 165 -17.10 16.05 1.15
N SER A 166 -16.71 17.30 1.39
CA SER A 166 -15.33 17.66 1.68
C SER A 166 -14.87 17.03 2.99
N SER A 167 -15.70 17.04 4.04
CA SER A 167 -15.42 16.38 5.32
C SER A 167 -15.24 14.87 5.16
N VAL A 168 -16.08 14.20 4.36
CA VAL A 168 -15.93 12.77 4.05
C VAL A 168 -14.62 12.50 3.30
N GLN A 169 -14.29 13.34 2.32
CA GLN A 169 -13.02 13.23 1.61
C GLN A 169 -11.81 13.43 2.54
N PHE A 170 -11.83 14.42 3.44
CA PHE A 170 -10.74 14.59 4.42
C PHE A 170 -10.60 13.40 5.37
N THR A 171 -11.72 12.76 5.70
CA THR A 171 -11.72 11.53 6.51
C THR A 171 -10.92 10.40 5.85
N SER A 172 -10.80 10.38 4.52
CA SER A 172 -9.97 9.39 3.80
C SER A 172 -8.49 9.43 4.18
N HIS A 173 -7.98 10.58 4.64
CA HIS A 173 -6.60 10.69 5.12
C HIS A 173 -6.41 10.02 6.49
N GLY A 174 -7.43 10.10 7.36
CA GLY A 174 -7.41 9.47 8.69
C GLY A 174 -7.80 8.00 8.68
N ILE A 175 -8.65 7.57 7.73
CA ILE A 175 -9.19 6.19 7.74
C ILE A 175 -8.10 5.14 7.58
N ASN A 176 -7.01 5.44 6.89
CA ASN A 176 -5.89 4.50 6.76
C ASN A 176 -5.37 4.08 8.13
N PHE A 177 -5.19 5.03 9.06
CA PHE A 177 -4.78 4.74 10.43
C PHE A 177 -5.77 3.80 11.13
N PHE A 178 -7.06 4.12 11.08
CA PHE A 178 -8.11 3.28 11.68
C PHE A 178 -8.15 1.88 11.04
N LEU A 179 -7.98 1.77 9.73
CA LEU A 179 -7.94 0.49 9.03
C LEU A 179 -6.72 -0.34 9.41
N TYR A 180 -5.56 0.28 9.60
CA TYR A 180 -4.39 -0.41 10.14
C TYR A 180 -4.65 -0.90 11.57
N CYS A 181 -5.31 -0.08 12.40
CA CYS A 181 -5.73 -0.48 13.74
C CYS A 181 -6.71 -1.66 13.70
N PHE A 182 -7.78 -1.61 12.91
CA PHE A 182 -8.82 -2.66 12.93
C PHE A 182 -8.44 -3.94 12.18
N SER A 183 -7.63 -3.86 11.13
CA SER A 183 -7.39 -5.00 10.24
C SER A 183 -6.23 -5.90 10.72
N ALA A 184 -5.32 -5.41 11.57
CA ALA A 184 -4.26 -6.22 12.13
C ALA A 184 -4.64 -6.66 13.55
N LYS A 185 -5.28 -7.84 13.68
CA LYS A 185 -5.59 -8.42 15.00
C LYS A 185 -4.34 -8.58 15.89
N SER A 186 -3.17 -8.80 15.29
CA SER A 186 -1.88 -8.81 16.00
C SER A 186 -1.51 -7.42 16.53
N PHE A 187 -1.80 -6.36 15.78
CA PHE A 187 -1.57 -4.98 16.20
C PHE A 187 -2.59 -4.54 17.25
N LEU A 188 -3.85 -5.00 17.17
CA LEU A 188 -4.81 -4.80 18.26
C LEU A 188 -4.36 -5.51 19.54
N SER A 189 -3.78 -6.70 19.45
CA SER A 189 -3.19 -7.37 20.63
C SER A 189 -2.07 -6.51 21.21
N GLU A 190 -1.08 -6.12 20.41
CA GLU A 190 0.04 -5.28 20.89
C GLU A 190 -0.40 -3.89 21.38
N LEU A 191 -1.36 -3.25 20.71
CA LEU A 191 -1.87 -1.93 21.08
C LEU A 191 -2.76 -2.02 22.32
N ASN A 192 -3.49 -3.11 22.50
CA ASN A 192 -4.23 -3.39 23.73
C ASN A 192 -3.27 -3.75 24.86
N ASP A 193 -2.16 -4.44 24.60
CA ASP A 193 -1.10 -4.68 25.59
C ASP A 193 -0.44 -3.35 25.99
N MET A 194 -0.08 -2.49 25.03
CA MET A 194 0.44 -1.14 25.31
C MET A 194 -0.58 -0.22 26.00
N LEU A 195 -1.86 -0.26 25.60
CA LEU A 195 -2.92 0.51 26.25
C LEU A 195 -3.20 -0.01 27.65
N THR A 196 -3.17 -1.32 27.86
CA THR A 196 -3.33 -1.93 29.17
C THR A 196 -2.14 -1.56 30.06
N GLU A 197 -0.91 -1.60 29.56
CA GLU A 197 0.25 -1.09 30.29
C GLU A 197 0.13 0.41 30.60
N CYS A 198 -0.33 1.23 29.65
CA CYS A 198 -0.47 2.68 29.83
C CYS A 198 -1.63 3.05 30.77
N LEU A 199 -2.74 2.29 30.74
CA LEU A 199 -3.90 2.46 31.62
C LEU A 199 -3.65 1.85 33.01
N CYS A 200 -2.88 0.77 33.12
CA CYS A 200 -2.43 0.20 34.40
C CYS A 200 -1.36 1.06 35.08
N CYS A 201 -0.53 1.79 34.33
CA CYS A 201 0.35 2.83 34.90
C CYS A 201 -0.41 3.98 35.57
N ARG A 202 -1.73 4.13 35.36
CA ARG A 202 -2.58 5.08 36.09
C ARG A 202 -3.35 4.48 37.27
N LEU A 203 -3.40 3.14 37.39
CA LEU A 203 -4.12 2.46 38.48
C LEU A 203 -3.20 1.78 39.50
N VAL A 204 -1.90 1.65 39.23
CA VAL A 204 -0.91 1.19 40.22
C VAL A 204 -0.26 2.40 40.89
N ASN A 205 -1.07 3.15 41.64
CA ASN A 205 -0.61 3.87 42.81
C ASN A 205 -1.45 3.34 43.97
N ASN A 206 -0.77 2.72 44.93
CA ASN A 206 -1.24 1.86 46.01
C ASN A 206 -1.33 0.35 45.74
N ASP A 207 -0.32 -0.29 46.33
CA ASP A 207 -0.28 -1.60 46.93
C ASP A 207 0.32 -2.77 46.13
N GLN A 208 1.54 -3.08 46.56
CA GLN A 208 2.19 -4.39 46.54
C GLN A 208 2.64 -4.91 45.16
N TRP A 209 3.81 -4.40 44.75
CA TRP A 209 4.79 -5.18 44.00
C TRP A 209 5.24 -6.38 44.84
N SER A 210 4.46 -7.47 44.80
CA SER A 210 4.99 -8.80 45.09
C SER A 210 5.70 -9.27 43.83
N PHE A 211 7.02 -9.37 43.97
CA PHE A 211 7.97 -9.85 42.99
C PHE A 211 7.68 -11.34 42.71
N VAL A 212 6.76 -11.63 41.80
CA VAL A 212 6.69 -12.95 41.17
C VAL A 212 7.78 -12.97 40.12
N GLY A 213 8.90 -13.61 40.47
CA GLY A 213 9.99 -13.88 39.56
C GLY A 213 9.45 -14.58 38.31
N VAL A 214 9.47 -13.86 37.19
CA VAL A 214 9.42 -14.48 35.87
C VAL A 214 10.74 -15.24 35.74
N GLN A 215 10.65 -16.53 36.04
CA GLN A 215 11.64 -17.51 35.67
C GLN A 215 11.73 -17.47 34.14
N THR A 216 12.76 -16.80 33.63
CA THR A 216 13.20 -16.95 32.25
C THR A 216 13.63 -18.40 32.08
N ASN A 217 12.71 -19.26 31.67
CA ASN A 217 13.06 -20.51 31.02
C ASN A 217 13.77 -20.14 29.73
N ASN A 218 15.10 -20.11 29.81
CA ASN A 218 15.96 -20.26 28.65
C ASN A 218 15.68 -21.67 28.11
N ASP A 219 14.72 -21.79 27.20
CA ASP A 219 14.55 -22.99 26.37
C ASP A 219 15.56 -22.92 25.22
N PRO A 220 16.65 -23.71 25.23
CA PRO A 220 17.64 -23.74 24.14
C PRO A 220 17.07 -24.28 22.81
N GLU A 221 15.82 -24.74 22.76
CA GLU A 221 15.17 -25.25 21.55
C GLU A 221 14.77 -24.16 20.54
N HIS A 222 14.49 -22.92 20.98
CA HIS A 222 14.06 -21.88 20.04
C HIS A 222 15.23 -21.30 19.22
N GLU A 223 16.42 -21.22 19.81
CA GLU A 223 17.63 -20.74 19.11
C GLU A 223 18.19 -21.82 18.16
N SER A 224 18.15 -23.09 18.60
CA SER A 224 18.43 -24.27 17.77
C SER A 224 17.54 -24.35 16.52
N SER A 225 16.24 -24.04 16.64
CA SER A 225 15.33 -24.07 15.50
C SER A 225 15.58 -22.95 14.48
N LEU A 226 16.07 -21.79 14.91
CA LEU A 226 16.42 -20.68 14.01
C LEU A 226 17.75 -20.92 13.30
N GLU A 227 18.71 -21.56 13.96
CA GLU A 227 20.01 -21.92 13.39
C GLU A 227 19.92 -23.12 12.43
N ASN A 228 19.05 -24.11 12.73
CA ASN A 228 18.70 -25.18 11.78
C ASN A 228 17.95 -24.66 10.54
N GLN A 229 17.02 -23.70 10.70
CA GLN A 229 16.33 -23.10 9.54
C GLN A 229 17.27 -22.30 8.63
N ARG A 230 18.31 -21.69 9.21
CA ARG A 230 19.33 -20.95 8.45
C ARG A 230 20.22 -21.91 7.65
N THR A 231 20.66 -23.00 8.27
CA THR A 231 21.52 -24.00 7.63
C THR A 231 20.79 -24.83 6.57
N ASP A 232 19.51 -25.14 6.76
CA ASP A 232 18.70 -25.83 5.73
C ASP A 232 18.46 -24.94 4.49
N HIS A 233 18.24 -23.63 4.69
CA HIS A 233 18.10 -22.68 3.59
C HIS A 233 19.43 -22.48 2.83
N GLU A 234 20.58 -22.56 3.49
CA GLU A 234 21.90 -22.53 2.82
C GLU A 234 22.13 -23.80 1.99
N ARG A 235 21.84 -25.00 2.54
CA ARG A 235 21.98 -26.27 1.79
C ARG A 235 21.04 -26.35 0.57
N GLU A 236 19.83 -25.80 0.65
CA GLU A 236 18.92 -25.76 -0.50
C GLU A 236 19.42 -24.81 -1.60
N MET A 237 20.07 -23.70 -1.24
CA MET A 237 20.69 -22.80 -2.22
C MET A 237 21.93 -23.42 -2.87
N GLU A 238 22.76 -24.15 -2.13
CA GLU A 238 23.91 -24.87 -2.69
C GLU A 238 23.48 -25.99 -3.65
N ALA A 239 22.45 -26.77 -3.29
CA ALA A 239 21.93 -27.84 -4.14
C ALA A 239 21.33 -27.32 -5.46
N LYS A 240 20.69 -26.15 -5.44
CA LYS A 240 20.18 -25.50 -6.66
C LYS A 240 21.32 -24.97 -7.53
N ASN A 241 22.39 -24.46 -6.92
CA ASN A 241 23.54 -23.93 -7.65
C ASN A 241 24.36 -25.06 -8.32
N GLN A 242 24.50 -26.22 -7.66
CA GLN A 242 25.13 -27.41 -8.24
C GLN A 242 24.34 -27.99 -9.42
N LYS A 243 23.00 -28.00 -9.35
CA LYS A 243 22.16 -28.44 -10.48
C LYS A 243 22.26 -27.51 -11.70
N LEU A 244 22.49 -26.20 -11.48
CA LEU A 244 22.67 -25.24 -12.57
C LEU A 244 24.02 -25.43 -13.28
N ASN A 245 25.07 -25.78 -12.54
CA ASN A 245 26.41 -26.02 -13.10
C ASN A 245 26.56 -27.39 -13.79
N ASN A 246 25.69 -28.36 -13.49
CA ASN A 246 25.74 -29.70 -14.09
C ASN A 246 24.76 -29.89 -15.27
N ALA A 247 24.16 -28.83 -15.79
CA ALA A 247 23.31 -28.91 -16.97
C ALA A 247 24.18 -29.26 -18.21
N PRO A 248 23.88 -30.35 -18.94
CA PRO A 248 24.71 -30.79 -20.06
C PRO A 248 24.69 -29.75 -21.18
N GLN A 249 25.88 -29.31 -21.60
CA GLN A 249 26.05 -28.53 -22.82
C GLN A 249 25.58 -29.37 -24.02
N TYR A 250 24.47 -28.95 -24.64
CA TYR A 250 24.00 -29.51 -25.89
C TYR A 250 25.07 -29.30 -26.98
N GLN A 251 25.70 -30.39 -27.42
CA GLN A 251 26.50 -30.41 -28.63
C GLN A 251 25.57 -30.23 -29.84
N THR A 252 25.66 -29.09 -30.50
CA THR A 252 25.08 -28.84 -31.82
C THR A 252 25.77 -29.74 -32.85
N THR A 253 25.06 -30.78 -33.31
CA THR A 253 25.48 -31.64 -34.41
C THR A 253 25.16 -30.94 -35.74
N SER A 254 26.20 -30.61 -36.50
CA SER A 254 26.12 -30.07 -37.86
C SER A 254 25.69 -31.16 -38.84
N GLY A 255 24.57 -30.95 -39.53
CA GLY A 255 24.13 -31.78 -40.64
C GLY A 255 24.90 -31.47 -41.92
N GLN A 256 25.75 -32.40 -42.36
CA GLN A 256 26.23 -32.48 -43.75
C GLN A 256 25.10 -33.07 -44.60
N LYS A 257 24.62 -32.29 -45.57
CA LYS A 257 23.72 -32.76 -46.63
C LYS A 257 24.56 -33.02 -47.88
N SER A 258 24.61 -34.28 -48.27
CA SER A 258 25.12 -34.80 -49.53
C SER A 258 24.18 -34.42 -50.67
N GLU A 259 24.75 -33.93 -51.78
CA GLU A 259 24.07 -33.80 -53.07
C GLU A 259 24.93 -34.49 -54.13
N SER A 260 24.36 -35.52 -54.74
CA SER A 260 24.86 -36.25 -55.90
C SER A 260 23.69 -36.46 -56.85
N SER A 261 23.67 -35.70 -57.95
CA SER A 261 23.23 -36.07 -59.32
C SER A 261 23.26 -34.82 -60.19
#